data_AF-A0A5K7Y9P1-F1
#
_entry.id   AF-A0A5K7Y9P1-F1
#
_cell.length_a   1.000
_cell.length_b   1.000
_cell.length_c   1.000
_cell.angle_alpha   90.00
_cell.angle_beta   90.00
_cell.angle_gamma   90.00
#
_symmetry.space_group_name_H-M   'P 1'
#
loop_
_entity.id
_entity.type
_entity.pdbx_description
1 polymer ?
#
loop_
_entity_poly.entity_id
_entity_poly.type
_entity_poly.pdbx_seq_one_letter_code
_entity_poly.pdbx_strand_id
1 'polypeptide(L)'
;MDEWKRETQAGNALFEQGDYAMAEQHYLSACHFADIFLMPCADPDGGVAALVVSYQNLAELYRAQGQHPQAMRSLQAAHARLSHALSAPGLCHAHQQALLRGSGQVRTEIMNTVQWLGVSTRRTHQANPAGHSTTRVHH
;
A
#
# COMPACT_ATOMS: atom_id res chain seq x y z
N MET A 1 5.91 -19.17 7.42
CA MET A 1 5.22 -18.65 6.21
C MET A 1 3.75 -19.05 6.20
N ASP A 2 3.34 -20.16 6.82
CA ASP A 2 1.95 -20.63 6.77
C ASP A 2 0.99 -19.75 7.56
N GLU A 3 1.44 -19.16 8.68
CA GLU A 3 0.66 -18.19 9.44
C GLU A 3 0.36 -16.95 8.60
N TRP A 4 1.37 -16.38 7.95
CA TRP A 4 1.19 -15.26 7.03
C TRP A 4 0.17 -15.57 5.93
N LYS A 5 0.29 -16.74 5.26
CA LYS A 5 -0.66 -17.14 4.21
C LYS A 5 -2.09 -17.21 4.74
N ARG A 6 -2.28 -17.78 5.93
CA ARG A 6 -3.60 -17.87 6.57
C ARG A 6 -4.17 -16.49 6.85
N GLU A 7 -3.37 -15.58 7.42
CA GLU A 7 -3.81 -14.20 7.68
C GLU A 7 -4.16 -13.47 6.38
N THR A 8 -3.33 -13.56 5.36
CA THR A 8 -3.62 -12.94 4.05
C THR A 8 -4.89 -13.50 3.42
N GLN A 9 -5.09 -14.83 3.45
CA GLN A 9 -6.28 -15.47 2.89
C GLN A 9 -7.55 -15.10 3.65
N ALA A 10 -7.50 -15.08 4.98
CA ALA A 10 -8.63 -14.65 5.81
C ALA A 10 -8.98 -13.18 5.55
N GLY A 11 -7.97 -12.31 5.50
CA GLY A 11 -8.14 -10.90 5.15
C GLY A 11 -8.77 -10.71 3.78
N ASN A 12 -8.32 -11.44 2.75
CA ASN A 12 -8.89 -11.38 1.40
C ASN A 12 -10.36 -11.80 1.38
N ALA A 13 -10.69 -12.92 2.05
CA ALA A 13 -12.07 -13.39 2.10
C ALA A 13 -13.00 -12.38 2.78
N LEU A 14 -12.54 -11.71 3.84
CA LEU A 14 -13.31 -10.67 4.54
C LEU A 14 -13.41 -9.38 3.72
N PHE A 15 -12.34 -9.00 3.01
CA PHE A 15 -12.34 -7.87 2.09
C PHE A 15 -13.37 -8.06 0.97
N GLU A 16 -13.43 -9.25 0.37
CA GLU A 16 -14.43 -9.61 -0.64
C GLU A 16 -15.87 -9.57 -0.11
N GLN A 17 -16.07 -9.85 1.18
CA GLN A 17 -17.36 -9.75 1.86
C GLN A 17 -17.70 -8.32 2.29
N GLY A 18 -16.77 -7.36 2.14
CA GLY A 18 -16.93 -5.98 2.59
C GLY A 18 -16.73 -5.77 4.09
N ASP A 19 -16.30 -6.79 4.84
CA ASP A 19 -15.94 -6.65 6.25
C ASP A 19 -14.51 -6.09 6.38
N TYR A 20 -14.39 -4.80 6.06
CA TYR A 20 -13.10 -4.12 6.05
C TYR A 20 -12.47 -4.00 7.45
N ALA A 21 -13.27 -3.96 8.51
CA ALA A 21 -12.73 -3.86 9.87
C ALA A 21 -12.00 -5.15 10.28
N MET A 22 -12.59 -6.31 10.00
CA MET A 22 -11.93 -7.59 10.26
C MET A 22 -10.81 -7.88 9.28
N ALA A 23 -10.98 -7.53 7.99
CA ALA A 23 -9.92 -7.68 7.00
C ALA A 23 -8.66 -6.88 7.37
N GLU A 24 -8.82 -5.66 7.91
CA GLU A 24 -7.70 -4.83 8.36
C GLU A 24 -6.88 -5.52 9.46
N GLN A 25 -7.54 -6.17 10.44
CA GLN A 25 -6.84 -6.89 11.51
C GLN A 25 -5.97 -8.02 10.96
N HIS A 26 -6.51 -8.80 10.02
CA HIS A 26 -5.78 -9.87 9.36
C HIS A 26 -4.61 -9.35 8.52
N TYR A 27 -4.79 -8.26 7.77
CA TYR A 27 -3.68 -7.67 7.00
C TYR A 27 -2.60 -7.07 7.90
N LEU A 28 -2.96 -6.44 9.03
CA LEU A 28 -1.97 -5.99 10.02
C LEU A 28 -1.19 -7.16 10.63
N SER A 29 -1.84 -8.27 10.92
CA SER A 29 -1.20 -9.52 11.35
C SER A 29 -0.24 -10.07 10.27
N ALA A 30 -0.67 -10.08 9.01
CA ALA A 30 0.18 -10.46 7.88
C ALA A 30 1.40 -9.53 7.72
N CYS A 31 1.26 -8.22 7.93
CA CYS A 31 2.40 -7.30 7.97
C CYS A 31 3.39 -7.66 9.08
N HIS A 32 2.89 -8.01 10.27
CA HIS A 32 3.75 -8.42 11.39
C HIS A 32 4.56 -9.69 11.07
N PHE A 33 3.94 -10.72 10.50
CA PHE A 33 4.67 -11.92 10.08
C PHE A 33 5.69 -11.62 8.97
N ALA A 34 5.33 -10.77 8.00
CA ALA A 34 6.24 -10.40 6.93
C ALA A 34 7.48 -9.64 7.42
N ASP A 35 7.35 -8.80 8.45
CA ASP A 35 8.49 -8.13 9.09
C ASP A 35 9.51 -9.13 9.65
N ILE A 36 9.07 -10.30 10.13
CA ILE A 36 9.94 -11.37 10.64
C ILE A 36 10.71 -12.04 9.49
N PHE A 37 10.07 -12.21 8.32
CA PHE A 37 10.68 -12.87 7.16
C PHE A 37 11.70 -12.01 6.41
N LEU A 38 11.74 -10.70 6.69
CA LEU A 38 12.73 -9.77 6.14
C LEU A 38 14.12 -9.93 6.71
N MET A 39 14.26 -10.63 7.84
CA MET A 39 15.58 -10.99 8.35
C MET A 39 16.32 -11.89 7.35
N PRO A 40 17.66 -11.84 7.30
CA PRO A 40 18.44 -12.70 6.42
C PRO A 40 18.10 -14.19 6.64
N CYS A 41 17.33 -14.76 5.72
CA CYS A 41 16.80 -16.12 5.76
C CYS A 41 17.05 -16.87 4.45
N ALA A 42 16.74 -18.16 4.39
CA ALA A 42 16.96 -18.99 3.20
C ALA A 42 16.12 -18.57 1.97
N ASP A 43 15.02 -17.82 2.17
CA ASP A 43 14.10 -17.39 1.10
C ASP A 43 13.88 -15.85 1.11
N PRO A 44 14.86 -15.06 0.63
CA PRO A 44 14.74 -13.61 0.55
C PRO A 44 13.54 -13.15 -0.30
N ASP A 45 13.30 -13.82 -1.42
CA ASP A 45 12.25 -13.44 -2.37
C ASP A 45 10.87 -13.67 -1.77
N GLY A 46 10.66 -14.79 -1.09
CA GLY A 46 9.42 -15.06 -0.36
C GLY A 46 9.15 -14.05 0.75
N GLY A 47 10.18 -13.69 1.54
CA GLY A 47 10.05 -12.68 2.60
C GLY A 47 9.71 -11.29 2.07
N VAL A 48 10.39 -10.85 1.01
CA VAL A 48 10.11 -9.56 0.36
C VAL A 48 8.71 -9.56 -0.28
N ALA A 49 8.34 -10.63 -0.98
CA ALA A 49 7.01 -10.75 -1.58
C ALA A 49 5.90 -10.70 -0.51
N ALA A 50 6.09 -11.41 0.60
CA ALA A 50 5.15 -11.38 1.72
C ALA A 50 4.95 -9.97 2.28
N LEU A 51 6.03 -9.19 2.44
CA LEU A 51 5.93 -7.80 2.88
C LEU A 51 5.15 -6.96 1.86
N VAL A 52 5.56 -7.00 0.60
CA VAL A 52 4.94 -6.18 -0.46
C VAL A 52 3.44 -6.47 -0.54
N VAL A 53 3.05 -7.74 -0.58
CA VAL A 53 1.65 -8.16 -0.64
C VAL A 53 0.85 -7.70 0.58
N SER A 54 1.35 -7.90 1.81
CA SER A 54 0.61 -7.50 3.02
C SER A 54 0.31 -6.00 3.04
N TYR A 55 1.29 -5.17 2.69
CA TYR A 55 1.11 -3.72 2.68
C TYR A 55 0.28 -3.21 1.50
N GLN A 56 0.32 -3.91 0.36
CA GLN A 56 -0.55 -3.64 -0.78
C GLN A 56 -2.01 -3.92 -0.45
N ASN A 57 -2.29 -5.06 0.17
CA ASN A 57 -3.64 -5.41 0.62
C ASN A 57 -4.19 -4.38 1.61
N LEU A 58 -3.35 -3.92 2.54
CA LEU A 58 -3.74 -2.86 3.47
C LEU A 58 -4.00 -1.53 2.74
N ALA A 59 -3.17 -1.19 1.73
CA ALA A 59 -3.38 0.00 0.92
C ALA A 59 -4.66 -0.07 0.08
N GLU A 60 -4.96 -1.23 -0.51
CA GLU A 60 -6.19 -1.50 -1.26
C GLU A 60 -7.42 -1.41 -0.36
N LEU A 61 -7.36 -2.00 0.83
CA LEU A 61 -8.40 -1.91 1.85
C LEU A 61 -8.73 -0.46 2.21
N TYR A 62 -7.71 0.38 2.40
CA TYR A 62 -7.92 1.80 2.67
C TYR A 62 -8.44 2.56 1.44
N ARG A 63 -7.98 2.24 0.23
CA ARG A 63 -8.51 2.84 -1.01
C ARG A 63 -9.99 2.53 -1.19
N ALA A 64 -10.42 1.29 -0.93
CA ALA A 64 -11.82 0.87 -1.03
C ALA A 64 -12.74 1.67 -0.10
N GLN A 65 -12.21 2.16 1.02
CA GLN A 65 -12.91 3.00 1.99
C GLN A 65 -12.72 4.51 1.76
N GLY A 66 -12.08 4.92 0.66
CA GLY A 66 -11.76 6.33 0.37
C GLY A 66 -10.67 6.93 1.26
N GLN A 67 -9.99 6.11 2.06
CA GLN A 67 -8.96 6.53 3.02
C GLN A 67 -7.58 6.62 2.34
N HIS A 68 -7.47 7.46 1.32
CA HIS A 68 -6.24 7.60 0.53
C HIS A 68 -4.97 7.96 1.34
N PRO A 69 -5.03 8.81 2.39
CA PRO A 69 -3.85 9.07 3.23
C PRO A 69 -3.34 7.81 3.95
N GLN A 70 -4.24 6.95 4.44
CA GLN A 70 -3.91 5.68 5.09
C GLN A 70 -3.27 4.72 4.08
N ALA A 71 -3.83 4.62 2.87
CA ALA A 71 -3.25 3.82 1.80
C ALA A 71 -1.81 4.24 1.46
N MET A 72 -1.58 5.55 1.34
CA MET A 72 -0.23 6.09 1.11
C MET A 72 0.72 5.75 2.24
N ARG A 73 0.28 5.89 3.50
CA ARG A 73 1.09 5.55 4.69
C ARG A 73 1.47 4.07 4.70
N SER A 74 0.58 3.17 4.31
CA SER A 74 0.89 1.74 4.19
C SER A 74 2.03 1.47 3.20
N LEU A 75 1.97 2.06 2.00
CA LEU A 75 3.02 1.89 1.00
C LEU A 75 4.35 2.52 1.44
N GLN A 76 4.31 3.71 2.06
CA GLN A 76 5.50 4.35 2.62
C GLN A 76 6.13 3.50 3.74
N ALA A 77 5.32 2.84 4.56
CA ALA A 77 5.78 1.96 5.61
C ALA A 77 6.49 0.71 5.05
N ALA A 78 5.98 0.11 3.96
CA ALA A 78 6.65 -0.97 3.26
C ALA A 78 8.01 -0.52 2.69
N HIS A 79 8.03 0.63 2.01
CA HIS A 79 9.27 1.20 1.46
C HIS A 79 10.31 1.46 2.54
N ALA A 80 9.90 2.02 3.68
CA ALA A 80 10.79 2.29 4.82
C ALA A 80 11.42 1.01 5.37
N ARG A 81 10.64 -0.07 5.51
CA ARG A 81 11.12 -1.38 5.97
C ARG A 81 12.13 -2.00 5.01
N LEU A 82 11.83 -1.97 3.71
CA LEU A 82 12.76 -2.48 2.69
C LEU A 82 14.06 -1.67 2.66
N SER A 83 13.96 -0.34 2.77
CA SER A 83 15.13 0.55 2.83
C SER A 83 15.97 0.29 4.08
N HIS A 84 15.32 0.06 5.22
CA HIS A 84 15.99 -0.29 6.46
C HIS A 84 16.70 -1.64 6.34
N ALA A 85 16.02 -2.66 5.82
CA ALA A 85 16.61 -3.97 5.59
C ALA A 85 17.80 -3.91 4.62
N LEU A 86 17.72 -3.11 3.54
CA LEU A 86 18.84 -2.86 2.61
C LEU A 86 20.06 -2.23 3.27
N SER A 87 19.88 -1.51 4.37
CA SER A 87 20.96 -0.85 5.10
C SER A 87 21.71 -1.80 6.03
N ALA A 88 21.24 -3.05 6.18
CA ALA A 88 21.90 -4.04 7.02
C ALA A 88 23.27 -4.45 6.43
N PRO A 89 24.33 -4.49 7.25
CA PRO A 89 25.62 -4.98 6.80
C PRO A 89 25.59 -6.49 6.55
N GLY A 90 26.42 -6.97 5.62
CA GLY A 90 26.63 -8.41 5.42
C GLY A 90 25.50 -9.15 4.68
N LEU A 91 24.60 -8.42 4.02
CA LEU A 91 23.61 -9.04 3.13
C LEU A 91 24.31 -9.81 2.00
N CYS A 92 23.87 -11.04 1.75
CA CYS A 92 24.28 -11.74 0.55
C CYS A 92 23.62 -11.11 -0.69
N HIS A 93 24.20 -11.39 -1.86
CA HIS A 93 23.74 -10.80 -3.11
C HIS A 93 22.25 -11.09 -3.41
N ALA A 94 21.77 -12.29 -3.09
CA ALA A 94 20.37 -12.68 -3.29
C ALA A 94 19.40 -11.82 -2.46
N HIS A 95 19.69 -11.62 -1.16
CA HIS A 95 18.90 -10.72 -0.31
C HIS A 95 18.89 -9.29 -0.82
N GLN A 96 20.07 -8.77 -1.18
CA GLN A 96 20.18 -7.41 -1.70
C GLN A 96 19.34 -7.23 -2.97
N GLN A 97 19.41 -8.18 -3.91
CA GLN A 97 18.60 -8.13 -5.13
C GLN A 97 17.09 -8.19 -4.86
N ALA A 98 16.64 -9.10 -3.98
CA ALA A 98 15.23 -9.23 -3.63
C ALA A 98 14.69 -7.92 -3.04
N LEU A 99 15.41 -7.35 -2.07
CA LEU A 99 15.04 -6.09 -1.45
C LEU A 99 15.00 -4.91 -2.43
N LEU A 100 15.95 -4.84 -3.37
CA LEU A 100 15.95 -3.80 -4.43
C LEU A 100 14.75 -3.94 -5.36
N ARG A 101 14.38 -5.17 -5.76
CA ARG A 101 13.18 -5.43 -6.57
C ARG A 101 11.92 -5.00 -5.82
N GLY A 102 11.75 -5.44 -4.59
CA GLY A 102 10.61 -5.06 -3.76
C GLY A 102 10.50 -3.54 -3.56
N SER A 103 11.63 -2.87 -3.30
CA SER A 103 11.66 -1.41 -3.14
C SER A 103 11.24 -0.69 -4.42
N GLY A 104 11.68 -1.21 -5.58
CA GLY A 104 11.29 -0.70 -6.89
C GLY A 104 9.79 -0.86 -7.18
N GLN A 105 9.19 -1.99 -6.80
CA GLN A 105 7.75 -2.26 -6.94
C GLN A 105 6.94 -1.27 -6.08
N VAL A 106 7.24 -1.19 -4.78
CA VAL A 106 6.51 -0.30 -3.85
C VAL A 106 6.65 1.17 -4.28
N ARG A 107 7.84 1.60 -4.72
CA ARG A 107 8.06 2.97 -5.21
C ARG A 107 7.21 3.29 -6.44
N THR A 108 7.10 2.36 -7.38
CA THR A 108 6.21 2.53 -8.55
C THR A 108 4.77 2.72 -8.12
N GLU A 109 4.30 1.94 -7.15
CA GLU A 109 2.93 2.06 -6.66
C GLU A 109 2.68 3.37 -5.90
N ILE A 110 3.64 3.83 -5.10
CA ILE A 110 3.59 5.16 -4.46
C ILE A 110 3.45 6.25 -5.54
N MET A 111 4.30 6.21 -6.58
CA MET A 111 4.23 7.19 -7.68
C MET A 111 2.87 7.14 -8.39
N ASN A 112 2.36 5.95 -8.69
CA ASN A 112 1.04 5.79 -9.30
C ASN A 112 -0.08 6.36 -8.41
N THR A 113 0.01 6.16 -7.08
CA THR A 113 -0.96 6.70 -6.12
C THR A 113 -0.92 8.22 -6.07
N VAL A 114 0.28 8.82 -6.05
CA VAL A 114 0.45 10.28 -6.10
C VAL A 114 -0.11 10.87 -7.39
N GLN A 115 0.18 10.24 -8.54
CA GLN A 115 -0.34 10.66 -9.83
C GLN A 115 -1.87 10.61 -9.87
N TRP A 116 -2.46 9.50 -9.42
CA TRP A 116 -3.91 9.33 -9.35
C TRP A 116 -4.57 10.39 -8.47
N LEU A 117 -4.04 10.66 -7.28
CA LEU A 117 -4.55 11.69 -6.37
C LEU A 117 -4.44 13.09 -6.98
N GLY A 118 -3.33 13.39 -7.67
CA GLY A 118 -3.14 14.66 -8.36
C GLY A 118 -4.14 14.87 -9.51
N VAL A 119 -4.40 13.84 -10.31
CA VAL A 119 -5.39 13.89 -11.40
C VAL A 119 -6.82 14.03 -10.86
N SER A 120 -7.18 13.26 -9.84
CA SER A 120 -8.50 13.32 -9.19
C SER A 120 -8.77 14.72 -8.61
N THR A 121 -7.79 15.31 -7.95
CA THR A 121 -7.88 16.68 -7.39
C THR A 121 -8.05 17.73 -8.49
N ARG A 122 -7.34 17.61 -9.63
CA ARG A 122 -7.52 18.55 -10.75
C ARG A 122 -8.90 18.44 -11.39
N ARG A 123 -9.43 17.22 -11.54
CA ARG A 123 -10.76 16.99 -12.11
C ARG A 123 -11.87 17.58 -11.22
N THR A 124 -11.76 17.45 -9.90
CA THR A 124 -12.74 18.08 -8.98
C THR A 124 -12.67 19.61 -9.01
N HIS A 125 -11.47 20.20 -9.09
CA HIS A 125 -11.31 21.64 -9.24
C HIS A 125 -11.84 22.16 -10.59
N GLN A 126 -11.68 21.43 -11.70
CA GLN A 126 -12.21 21.84 -13.02
C GLN A 126 -13.73 21.63 -13.16
N ALA A 127 -14.31 20.68 -12.42
CA ALA A 127 -15.76 20.42 -12.45
C ALA A 127 -16.60 21.45 -11.67
N ASN A 128 -15.97 22.46 -11.03
CA ASN A 128 -16.67 23.54 -10.34
C ASN A 128 -16.54 24.92 -11.05
N PRO A 129 -17.15 25.15 -12.23
CA PRO A 129 -17.32 26.50 -12.78
C PRO A 129 -18.80 26.94 -12.80
N ALA A 130 -19.39 27.26 -11.64
CA ALA A 130 -20.60 28.09 -11.53
C ALA A 130 -20.75 28.55 -10.05
N GLY A 131 -21.02 29.80 -9.70
CA GLY A 131 -22.05 30.64 -10.30
C GLY A 131 -21.54 31.91 -10.99
N HIS A 132 -21.95 32.04 -12.25
CA HIS A 132 -22.08 33.33 -12.90
C HIS A 132 -23.22 34.11 -12.25
N SER A 133 -22.93 35.29 -11.72
CA SER A 133 -23.92 36.28 -11.31
C SER A 133 -24.58 36.88 -12.55
N THR A 134 -25.64 36.26 -13.07
CA THR A 134 -26.58 36.94 -13.97
C THR A 134 -27.61 37.70 -13.14
N THR A 135 -27.29 38.92 -12.74
CA THR A 135 -28.31 39.87 -12.30
C THR A 135 -28.81 40.63 -13.52
N ARG A 136 -29.89 40.10 -14.11
CA ARG A 136 -30.76 40.80 -15.06
C ARG A 136 -31.68 41.70 -14.25
N VAL A 137 -31.51 43.02 -14.31
CA VAL A 137 -32.51 43.98 -13.81
C VAL A 137 -33.21 44.58 -15.01
N HIS A 138 -34.46 44.16 -15.23
CA HIS A 138 -35.47 44.95 -15.92
C HIS A 138 -36.37 45.55 -14.84
N HIS A 139 -36.37 46.87 -14.70
CA HIS A 139 -37.55 47.73 -14.76
C HIS A 139 -37.14 49.19 -14.52
#